data_AF-A0A2M9D1E2-F1
#
_entry.id   AF-A0A2M9D1E2-F1
#
_cell.length_a   1.000
_cell.length_b   1.000
_cell.length_c   1.000
_cell.angle_alpha   90.00
_cell.angle_beta   90.00
_cell.angle_gamma   90.00
#
_symmetry.space_group_name_H-M   'P 1'
#
loop_
_entity.id
_entity.type
_entity.pdbx_description
1 polymer ?
#
loop_
_entity_poly.entity_id
_entity_poly.type
_entity_poly.pdbx_seq_one_letter_code
_entity_poly.pdbx_strand_id
1 'polypeptide(L)'
;MMHLRPSDLSREQANRHLAHAENTREFRLTELAHWMAASDGPIDEMDASWASVGTLWEWTQSFISTEVAEAVPAEWRTDQSIGFGFVPELQFRRTQYIVQAWPSYIFEVLHRLDASTRLCLASAEGKDHVDYNELAFRSQSGSEPLFADLRRWAARAGTNSRNSDIHQFNAWFSTEFDDWHALAKGDPRGPSILAPLVERPLSDFDSLRNPPEFVSEPRVAPDESTPAVAQLEEDEFMVAPRDYDPDDLAAGQPLDSAVVHHALLEMDASLGGGGTITDPAVWLPAGHADLALGSVAGATVFVADGAVRGVGFEIGEITKKEWRVLAQQMRALARELGVHFAPDQDESWKANQ
;
A
#
# COMPACT_ATOMS: atom_id res chain seq x y z
N MET A 1 4.88 12.21 16.22
CA MET A 1 6.17 11.86 15.58
C MET A 1 5.93 12.04 14.09
N MET A 2 6.75 12.79 13.37
CA MET A 2 6.51 13.08 11.96
C MET A 2 7.03 11.91 11.13
N HIS A 3 6.19 11.31 10.31
CA HIS A 3 6.51 10.12 9.52
C HIS A 3 7.30 10.51 8.27
N LEU A 4 8.38 9.79 7.98
CA LEU A 4 9.19 9.99 6.79
C LEU A 4 8.57 9.14 5.70
N ARG A 5 8.03 9.73 4.62
CA ARG A 5 7.71 8.91 3.44
C ARG A 5 9.00 8.28 2.94
N PRO A 6 8.97 7.10 2.32
CA PRO A 6 10.14 6.58 1.63
C PRO A 6 10.73 7.62 0.66
N SER A 7 9.90 8.44 0.02
CA SER A 7 10.33 9.56 -0.84
C SER A 7 11.03 10.74 -0.14
N ASP A 8 11.01 10.79 1.19
CA ASP A 8 11.67 11.80 2.02
C ASP A 8 13.08 11.38 2.50
N LEU A 9 13.55 10.17 2.16
CA LEU A 9 14.89 9.74 2.59
C LEU A 9 15.96 10.49 1.78
N SER A 10 16.87 11.16 2.49
CA SER A 10 18.12 11.62 1.91
C SER A 10 18.89 10.45 1.32
N ARG A 11 19.79 10.71 0.35
CA ARG A 11 20.67 9.67 -0.21
C ARG A 11 21.40 8.87 0.88
N GLU A 12 21.81 9.51 1.96
CA GLU A 12 22.44 8.85 3.10
C GLU A 12 21.47 7.94 3.86
N GLN A 13 20.22 8.38 4.07
CA GLN A 13 19.18 7.56 4.68
C GLN A 13 18.79 6.37 3.80
N ALA A 14 18.65 6.56 2.49
CA ALA A 14 18.40 5.50 1.52
C ALA A 14 19.53 4.46 1.51
N ASN A 15 20.79 4.90 1.51
CA ASN A 15 21.94 3.99 1.62
C ASN A 15 21.98 3.23 2.95
N ARG A 16 21.64 3.89 4.07
CA ARG A 16 21.52 3.22 5.37
C ARG A 16 20.40 2.19 5.39
N HIS A 17 19.27 2.48 4.75
CA HIS A 17 18.17 1.54 4.62
C HIS A 17 18.55 0.31 3.79
N LEU A 18 19.16 0.52 2.62
CA LEU A 18 19.66 -0.57 1.78
C LEU A 18 20.69 -1.43 2.53
N ALA A 19 21.66 -0.80 3.20
CA ALA A 19 22.66 -1.51 3.99
C ALA A 19 22.02 -2.29 5.15
N HIS A 20 20.98 -1.75 5.80
CA HIS A 20 20.24 -2.50 6.81
C HIS A 20 19.58 -3.74 6.20
N ALA A 21 18.84 -3.60 5.10
CA ALA A 21 18.19 -4.71 4.41
C ALA A 21 19.17 -5.80 3.95
N GLU A 22 20.35 -5.40 3.47
CA GLU A 22 21.42 -6.34 3.12
C GLU A 22 21.94 -7.09 4.36
N ASN A 23 22.14 -6.37 5.47
CA ASN A 23 22.64 -6.96 6.72
C ASN A 23 21.60 -7.82 7.45
N THR A 24 20.30 -7.61 7.23
CA THR A 24 19.24 -8.39 7.88
C THR A 24 18.84 -9.63 7.09
N ARG A 25 19.32 -9.83 5.85
CA ARG A 25 18.92 -10.95 4.99
C ARG A 25 19.09 -12.32 5.67
N GLU A 26 20.27 -12.57 6.24
CA GLU A 26 20.56 -13.83 6.92
C GLU A 26 19.70 -14.03 8.17
N PHE A 27 19.46 -12.95 8.93
CA PHE A 27 18.57 -12.96 10.08
C PHE A 27 17.15 -13.35 9.65
N ARG A 28 16.61 -12.73 8.59
CA ARG A 28 15.25 -12.98 8.09
C ARG A 28 15.06 -14.42 7.61
N LEU A 29 16.06 -15.00 6.94
CA LEU A 29 16.03 -16.41 6.55
C LEU A 29 16.08 -17.34 7.76
N THR A 30 16.89 -17.00 8.76
CA THR A 30 16.99 -17.77 10.02
C THR A 30 15.66 -17.72 10.78
N GLU A 31 15.07 -16.54 10.90
CA GLU A 31 13.76 -16.35 11.54
C GLU A 31 12.64 -17.14 10.83
N LEU A 32 12.60 -17.09 9.50
CA LEU A 32 11.67 -17.89 8.70
C LEU A 32 11.85 -19.40 8.94
N ALA A 33 13.10 -19.87 9.00
CA ALA A 33 13.41 -21.27 9.30
C ALA A 33 12.89 -21.69 10.68
N HIS A 34 13.08 -20.84 11.70
CA HIS A 34 12.56 -21.10 13.06
C HIS A 34 11.04 -21.13 13.10
N TRP A 35 10.36 -20.22 12.39
CA TRP A 35 8.90 -20.23 12.30
C TRP A 35 8.35 -21.46 11.60
N MET A 36 8.95 -21.88 10.48
CA MET A 36 8.56 -23.10 9.80
C MET A 36 8.78 -24.32 10.68
N ALA A 37 9.95 -24.45 11.32
CA ALA A 37 10.23 -25.58 12.21
C ALA A 37 9.26 -25.64 13.41
N ALA A 38 8.90 -24.50 13.99
CA ALA A 38 7.99 -24.43 15.13
C ALA A 38 6.51 -24.70 14.77
N SER A 39 6.15 -24.58 13.50
CA SER A 39 4.77 -24.75 13.01
C SER A 39 4.58 -26.00 12.16
N ASP A 40 5.53 -26.95 12.21
CA ASP A 40 5.58 -28.13 11.33
C ASP A 40 5.43 -27.77 9.84
N GLY A 41 6.01 -26.62 9.45
CA GLY A 41 6.02 -26.10 8.09
C GLY A 41 6.95 -26.86 7.14
N PRO A 42 6.85 -26.62 5.83
CA PRO A 42 7.53 -27.39 4.78
C PRO A 42 9.00 -26.99 4.61
N ILE A 43 9.77 -26.94 5.71
CA ILE A 43 11.14 -26.41 5.72
C ILE A 43 12.09 -27.19 4.81
N ASP A 44 11.89 -28.50 4.67
CA ASP A 44 12.71 -29.37 3.82
C ASP A 44 12.50 -29.10 2.32
N GLU A 45 11.39 -28.46 1.94
CA GLU A 45 11.08 -28.10 0.56
C GLU A 45 11.65 -26.74 0.15
N MET A 46 12.23 -25.99 1.11
CA MET A 46 12.70 -24.63 0.91
C MET A 46 14.05 -24.57 0.20
N ASP A 47 14.09 -25.05 -1.03
CA ASP A 47 15.29 -25.20 -1.85
C ASP A 47 15.68 -23.95 -2.65
N ALA A 48 15.02 -22.79 -2.47
CA ALA A 48 15.23 -21.56 -3.22
C ALA A 48 15.04 -21.71 -4.74
N SER A 49 13.99 -22.46 -5.10
CA SER A 49 13.39 -22.49 -6.44
C SER A 49 12.07 -21.69 -6.49
N TRP A 50 11.60 -21.32 -7.66
CA TRP A 50 10.26 -20.78 -7.89
C TRP A 50 9.17 -21.72 -7.38
N ALA A 51 9.36 -23.05 -7.47
CA ALA A 51 8.42 -24.01 -6.91
C ALA A 51 8.32 -23.87 -5.38
N SER A 52 9.45 -23.69 -4.71
CA SER A 52 9.47 -23.46 -3.25
C SER A 52 8.86 -22.13 -2.82
N VAL A 53 8.80 -21.12 -3.70
CA VAL A 53 8.07 -19.86 -3.43
C VAL A 53 6.56 -20.11 -3.33
N GLY A 54 6.02 -21.01 -4.16
CA GLY A 54 4.62 -21.45 -4.03
C GLY A 54 4.36 -22.18 -2.73
N THR A 55 5.23 -23.11 -2.35
CA THR A 55 5.13 -23.81 -1.06
C THR A 55 5.23 -22.83 0.13
N LEU A 56 6.15 -21.85 0.06
CA LEU A 56 6.28 -20.78 1.06
C LEU A 56 4.99 -19.97 1.17
N TRP A 57 4.34 -19.70 0.04
CA TRP A 57 3.07 -18.99 -0.02
C TRP A 57 1.95 -19.72 0.71
N GLU A 58 1.67 -20.96 0.30
CA GLU A 58 0.63 -21.79 0.90
C GLU A 58 0.83 -21.94 2.42
N TRP A 59 2.07 -22.18 2.84
CA TRP A 59 2.40 -22.24 4.26
C TRP A 59 2.16 -20.90 4.95
N THR A 60 2.61 -19.78 4.38
CA THR A 60 2.45 -18.44 4.98
C THR A 60 0.97 -18.11 5.19
N GLN A 61 0.10 -18.44 4.24
CA GLN A 61 -1.35 -18.26 4.39
C GLN A 61 -1.90 -19.05 5.57
N SER A 62 -1.56 -20.34 5.63
CA SER A 62 -1.96 -21.21 6.73
C SER A 62 -1.44 -20.65 8.06
N PHE A 63 -0.15 -20.31 8.13
CA PHE A 63 0.55 -19.81 9.30
C PHE A 63 -0.06 -18.51 9.85
N ILE A 64 -0.42 -17.56 8.98
CA ILE A 64 -1.11 -16.32 9.36
C ILE A 64 -2.53 -16.61 9.85
N SER A 65 -3.24 -17.55 9.22
CA SER A 65 -4.64 -17.87 9.55
C SER A 65 -4.84 -18.64 10.87
N THR A 66 -3.80 -19.31 11.39
CA THR A 66 -3.89 -20.24 12.53
C THR A 66 -3.42 -19.68 13.88
N GLU A 67 -3.52 -18.37 14.11
CA GLU A 67 -3.18 -17.72 15.41
C GLU A 67 -1.68 -17.77 15.83
N VAL A 68 -0.73 -17.59 14.89
CA VAL A 68 0.70 -17.36 15.24
C VAL A 68 1.09 -15.88 15.23
N ALA A 69 0.12 -14.99 15.01
CA ALA A 69 0.31 -13.56 15.28
C ALA A 69 0.93 -13.33 16.68
N GLU A 70 0.62 -14.17 17.68
CA GLU A 70 1.20 -14.06 19.02
C GLU A 70 2.71 -14.30 19.13
N ALA A 71 3.32 -15.08 18.23
CA ALA A 71 4.76 -15.36 18.25
C ALA A 71 5.62 -14.17 17.81
N VAL A 72 5.00 -13.17 17.15
CA VAL A 72 5.64 -11.89 16.83
C VAL A 72 5.31 -10.89 17.94
N PRO A 73 6.31 -10.49 18.76
CA PRO A 73 6.12 -9.50 19.81
C PRO A 73 5.62 -8.16 19.26
N ALA A 74 4.80 -7.46 20.05
CA ALA A 74 4.14 -6.22 19.66
C ALA A 74 5.11 -5.04 19.44
N GLU A 75 6.29 -5.13 20.05
CA GLU A 75 7.37 -4.16 19.97
C GLU A 75 8.23 -4.29 18.72
N TRP A 76 8.11 -5.38 17.96
CA TRP A 76 8.88 -5.56 16.74
C TRP A 76 8.35 -4.65 15.63
N ARG A 77 9.29 -3.96 14.99
CA ARG A 77 9.01 -2.96 13.97
C ARG A 77 9.33 -3.51 12.58
N THR A 78 8.43 -3.24 11.65
CA THR A 78 8.63 -3.52 10.23
C THR A 78 9.42 -2.36 9.61
N ASP A 79 10.16 -2.61 8.52
CA ASP A 79 10.75 -1.52 7.71
C ASP A 79 9.72 -0.45 7.28
N GLN A 80 8.45 -0.83 7.19
CA GLN A 80 7.32 0.05 6.85
C GLN A 80 6.81 0.90 8.02
N SER A 81 7.08 0.53 9.27
CA SER A 81 6.69 1.32 10.44
C SER A 81 7.34 2.72 10.49
N ILE A 82 8.36 2.95 9.65
CA ILE A 82 9.02 4.23 9.45
C ILE A 82 8.18 5.16 8.54
N GLY A 83 7.36 4.58 7.64
CA GLY A 83 6.75 5.27 6.51
C GLY A 83 5.30 5.75 6.66
N PHE A 84 4.46 4.97 7.34
CA PHE A 84 3.03 4.97 7.01
C PHE A 84 2.08 5.80 7.87
N GLY A 85 2.52 6.72 8.75
CA GLY A 85 1.58 7.63 9.44
C GLY A 85 0.70 7.01 10.54
N PHE A 86 0.32 5.76 10.34
CA PHE A 86 -0.62 4.99 11.10
C PHE A 86 0.11 4.00 12.00
N VAL A 87 -0.44 3.75 13.19
CA VAL A 87 -0.04 2.61 14.03
C VAL A 87 -1.00 1.50 13.66
N PRO A 88 -0.61 0.53 12.82
CA PRO A 88 -1.56 -0.46 12.39
C PRO A 88 -2.03 -1.32 13.55
N GLU A 89 -3.21 -1.91 13.39
CA GLU A 89 -3.69 -2.93 14.30
C GLU A 89 -2.60 -3.98 14.52
N LEU A 90 -2.48 -4.47 15.76
CA LEU A 90 -1.39 -5.35 16.17
C LEU A 90 -1.27 -6.57 15.25
N GLN A 91 -2.39 -7.17 14.85
CA GLN A 91 -2.40 -8.32 13.94
C GLN A 91 -1.79 -7.98 12.57
N PHE A 92 -2.12 -6.82 12.02
CA PHE A 92 -1.53 -6.38 10.74
C PHE A 92 -0.02 -6.16 10.83
N ARG A 93 0.47 -5.53 11.91
CA ARG A 93 1.92 -5.35 12.12
C ARG A 93 2.65 -6.69 12.13
N ARG A 94 2.04 -7.70 12.75
CA ARG A 94 2.60 -9.05 12.84
C ARG A 94 2.61 -9.73 11.48
N THR A 95 1.51 -9.65 10.73
CA THR A 95 1.43 -10.13 9.35
C THR A 95 2.48 -9.48 8.46
N GLN A 96 2.61 -8.15 8.50
CA GLN A 96 3.63 -7.44 7.73
C GLN A 96 5.04 -7.88 8.11
N TYR A 97 5.30 -8.10 9.40
CA TYR A 97 6.61 -8.57 9.86
C TYR A 97 6.94 -9.97 9.32
N ILE A 98 5.98 -10.89 9.32
CA ILE A 98 6.15 -12.25 8.78
C ILE A 98 6.46 -12.17 7.28
N VAL A 99 5.68 -11.38 6.53
CA VAL A 99 5.85 -11.22 5.08
C VAL A 99 7.19 -10.54 4.74
N GLN A 100 7.82 -9.78 5.66
CA GLN A 100 9.15 -9.20 5.43
C GLN A 100 10.29 -10.22 5.37
N ALA A 101 10.07 -11.49 5.74
CA ALA A 101 11.06 -12.53 5.52
C ALA A 101 11.13 -13.00 4.05
N TRP A 102 10.02 -12.89 3.32
CA TRP A 102 9.90 -13.33 1.93
C TRP A 102 10.93 -12.76 0.98
N PRO A 103 11.23 -11.45 1.00
CA PRO A 103 12.14 -10.89 0.02
C PRO A 103 13.57 -11.38 0.22
N SER A 104 13.94 -11.74 1.45
CA SER A 104 15.23 -12.39 1.69
C SER A 104 15.29 -13.78 1.05
N TYR A 105 14.17 -14.51 1.04
CA TYR A 105 14.06 -15.81 0.37
C TYR A 105 14.05 -15.69 -1.15
N ILE A 106 13.21 -14.79 -1.69
CA ILE A 106 13.10 -14.51 -3.12
C ILE A 106 14.45 -14.01 -3.67
N PHE A 107 15.20 -13.23 -2.90
CA PHE A 107 16.58 -12.87 -3.26
C PHE A 107 17.44 -14.10 -3.56
N GLU A 108 17.39 -15.14 -2.72
CA GLU A 108 18.20 -16.35 -2.91
C GLU A 108 17.74 -17.14 -4.14
N VAL A 109 16.44 -17.16 -4.44
CA VAL A 109 15.89 -17.73 -5.70
C VAL A 109 16.47 -17.01 -6.91
N LEU A 110 16.33 -15.68 -6.95
CA LEU A 110 16.83 -14.84 -8.05
C LEU A 110 18.36 -14.90 -8.16
N HIS A 111 19.08 -14.96 -7.04
CA HIS A 111 20.53 -15.03 -7.03
C HIS A 111 21.07 -16.36 -7.56
N ARG A 112 20.34 -17.46 -7.38
CA ARG A 112 20.68 -18.75 -7.99
C ARG A 112 20.50 -18.76 -9.50
N LEU A 113 19.49 -18.05 -10.00
CA LEU A 113 19.21 -17.91 -11.43
C LEU A 113 20.17 -16.93 -12.10
N ASP A 114 20.46 -15.81 -11.43
CA ASP A 114 21.42 -14.81 -11.85
C ASP A 114 22.27 -14.34 -10.66
N ALA A 115 23.53 -14.79 -10.63
CA ALA A 115 24.50 -14.42 -9.60
C ALA A 115 24.82 -12.90 -9.56
N SER A 116 24.40 -12.15 -10.58
CA SER A 116 24.49 -10.68 -10.60
C SER A 116 23.35 -9.99 -9.86
N THR A 117 22.31 -10.71 -9.43
CA THR A 117 21.19 -10.17 -8.66
C THR A 117 21.67 -9.42 -7.42
N ARG A 118 21.24 -8.17 -7.27
CA ARG A 118 21.51 -7.33 -6.09
C ARG A 118 20.21 -6.73 -5.57
N LEU A 119 20.18 -6.48 -4.27
CA LEU A 119 19.18 -5.59 -3.67
C LEU A 119 19.46 -4.17 -4.17
N CYS A 120 18.39 -3.45 -4.48
CA CYS A 120 18.45 -2.03 -4.80
C CYS A 120 17.22 -1.33 -4.23
N LEU A 121 17.12 -0.02 -4.47
CA LEU A 121 15.90 0.73 -4.24
C LEU A 121 15.27 1.06 -5.59
N ALA A 122 13.97 0.77 -5.75
CA ALA A 122 13.20 1.15 -6.93
C ALA A 122 13.00 2.68 -6.97
N SER A 123 13.20 3.26 -8.15
CA SER A 123 12.80 4.63 -8.50
C SER A 123 11.79 4.51 -9.64
N ALA A 124 10.69 5.28 -9.55
CA ALA A 124 9.53 5.08 -10.40
C ALA A 124 9.85 5.12 -11.91
N GLU A 125 10.73 5.99 -12.39
CA GLU A 125 10.86 6.18 -13.85
C GLU A 125 12.19 6.79 -14.34
N GLY A 126 13.36 6.35 -13.86
CA GLY A 126 14.66 6.74 -14.46
C GLY A 126 14.93 8.26 -14.56
N LYS A 127 14.11 9.09 -13.92
CA LYS A 127 14.26 10.52 -13.69
C LYS A 127 14.31 10.73 -12.19
N ASP A 128 14.90 11.84 -11.78
CA ASP A 128 15.20 12.23 -10.40
C ASP A 128 13.96 12.42 -9.49
N HIS A 129 13.13 11.38 -9.38
CA HIS A 129 11.99 11.27 -8.50
C HIS A 129 12.14 9.98 -7.67
N VAL A 130 12.18 10.19 -6.36
CA VAL A 130 12.48 9.22 -5.31
C VAL A 130 11.17 8.58 -4.83
N ASP A 131 10.21 8.33 -5.72
CA ASP A 131 8.82 8.24 -5.27
C ASP A 131 8.48 6.97 -4.49
N TYR A 132 9.37 5.97 -4.42
CA TYR A 132 9.09 4.78 -3.61
C TYR A 132 10.19 4.29 -2.67
N ASN A 133 11.49 4.53 -2.88
CA ASN A 133 12.59 3.98 -2.03
C ASN A 133 12.31 2.55 -1.51
N GLU A 134 11.65 1.75 -2.35
CA GLU A 134 11.21 0.41 -2.02
C GLU A 134 12.35 -0.53 -2.34
N LEU A 135 12.61 -1.52 -1.47
CA LEU A 135 13.58 -2.55 -1.79
C LEU A 135 13.13 -3.23 -3.09
N ALA A 136 14.06 -3.49 -4.00
CA ALA A 136 13.80 -4.15 -5.27
C ALA A 136 15.01 -5.02 -5.63
N PHE A 137 14.88 -5.80 -6.70
CA PHE A 137 15.97 -6.60 -7.23
C PHE A 137 16.44 -6.06 -8.57
N ARG A 138 17.76 -5.97 -8.74
CA ARG A 138 18.39 -5.64 -10.01
C ARG A 138 19.23 -6.82 -10.47
N SER A 139 18.96 -7.30 -11.67
CA SER A 139 19.69 -8.35 -12.39
C SER A 139 20.32 -7.78 -13.66
N GLN A 140 21.08 -8.59 -14.40
CA GLN A 140 21.59 -8.17 -15.72
C GLN A 140 20.48 -7.99 -16.77
N SER A 141 19.34 -8.65 -16.59
CA SER A 141 18.19 -8.56 -17.50
C SER A 141 17.32 -7.32 -17.25
N GLY A 142 17.46 -6.64 -16.11
CA GLY A 142 16.68 -5.46 -15.77
C GLY A 142 16.50 -5.27 -14.27
N SER A 143 15.62 -4.35 -13.87
CA SER A 143 15.14 -4.24 -12.48
C SER A 143 13.75 -4.87 -12.42
N GLU A 144 13.56 -5.83 -11.51
CA GLU A 144 12.30 -6.55 -11.32
C GLU A 144 11.59 -5.92 -10.11
N PRO A 145 10.43 -5.26 -10.30
CA PRO A 145 9.71 -4.55 -9.24
C PRO A 145 8.93 -5.47 -8.29
N LEU A 146 9.24 -6.78 -8.26
CA LEU A 146 8.51 -7.85 -7.56
C LEU A 146 8.11 -7.52 -6.11
N PHE A 147 8.86 -6.62 -5.47
CA PHE A 147 8.67 -6.15 -4.10
C PHE A 147 7.54 -5.13 -3.92
N ALA A 148 7.32 -4.23 -4.90
CA ALA A 148 6.32 -3.17 -4.79
C ALA A 148 4.91 -3.74 -4.67
N ASP A 149 4.62 -4.77 -5.45
CA ASP A 149 3.30 -5.40 -5.51
C ASP A 149 3.02 -6.28 -4.28
N LEU A 150 3.99 -7.09 -3.83
CA LEU A 150 3.89 -7.85 -2.57
C LEU A 150 3.70 -6.93 -1.35
N ARG A 151 4.35 -5.76 -1.32
CA ARG A 151 4.25 -4.77 -0.23
C ARG A 151 2.95 -3.97 -0.23
N ARG A 152 2.57 -3.40 -1.38
CA ARG A 152 1.29 -2.66 -1.53
C ARG A 152 0.12 -3.52 -1.10
N TRP A 153 0.22 -4.82 -1.35
CA TRP A 153 -0.81 -5.76 -1.00
C TRP A 153 -0.79 -6.16 0.49
N ALA A 154 0.37 -6.48 1.07
CA ALA A 154 0.49 -6.69 2.53
C ALA A 154 0.04 -5.48 3.36
N ALA A 155 0.15 -4.27 2.78
CA ALA A 155 -0.36 -3.03 3.37
C ALA A 155 -1.90 -2.87 3.23
N ARG A 156 -2.53 -3.45 2.20
CA ARG A 156 -4.00 -3.47 2.01
C ARG A 156 -4.68 -4.59 2.79
N ALA A 157 -4.01 -5.73 2.93
CA ALA A 157 -4.49 -6.96 3.57
C ALA A 157 -4.91 -6.84 5.05
N GLY A 158 -4.61 -5.72 5.71
CA GLY A 158 -5.15 -5.48 7.05
C GLY A 158 -5.26 -4.02 7.41
N THR A 159 -5.57 -3.18 6.43
CA THR A 159 -6.15 -1.86 6.69
C THR A 159 -7.67 -1.85 6.57
N ASN A 160 -8.34 -2.94 6.19
CA ASN A 160 -9.81 -3.01 6.25
C ASN A 160 -10.34 -4.39 6.65
N SER A 161 -11.28 -4.37 7.61
CA SER A 161 -12.00 -5.54 8.08
C SER A 161 -12.94 -6.06 6.98
N ARG A 162 -12.57 -7.12 6.26
CA ARG A 162 -13.49 -8.11 5.67
C ARG A 162 -12.67 -9.19 4.96
N ASN A 163 -13.15 -10.43 4.97
CA ASN A 163 -12.61 -11.59 4.25
C ASN A 163 -12.38 -11.37 2.73
N SER A 164 -12.79 -10.23 2.15
CA SER A 164 -12.66 -9.87 0.74
C SER A 164 -11.21 -9.78 0.26
N ASP A 165 -10.29 -9.38 1.13
CA ASP A 165 -8.95 -8.98 0.66
C ASP A 165 -8.04 -10.19 0.51
N ILE A 166 -8.10 -11.17 1.44
CA ILE A 166 -7.43 -12.47 1.26
C ILE A 166 -7.90 -13.15 -0.03
N HIS A 167 -9.18 -13.02 -0.41
CA HIS A 167 -9.68 -13.54 -1.68
C HIS A 167 -9.14 -12.79 -2.90
N GLN A 168 -9.02 -11.46 -2.85
CA GLN A 168 -8.40 -10.68 -3.92
C GLN A 168 -6.91 -10.98 -4.07
N PHE A 169 -6.19 -11.24 -2.97
CA PHE A 169 -4.81 -11.71 -3.03
C PHE A 169 -4.68 -13.07 -3.64
N ASN A 170 -5.53 -14.01 -3.20
CA ASN A 170 -5.50 -15.36 -3.72
C ASN A 170 -5.83 -15.32 -5.21
N ALA A 171 -6.70 -14.42 -5.67
CA ALA A 171 -6.96 -14.19 -7.08
C ALA A 171 -5.76 -13.60 -7.83
N TRP A 172 -5.12 -12.54 -7.32
CA TRP A 172 -3.92 -11.94 -7.94
C TRP A 172 -2.74 -12.90 -7.92
N PHE A 173 -2.40 -13.44 -6.74
CA PHE A 173 -1.36 -14.45 -6.60
C PHE A 173 -1.67 -15.65 -7.48
N SER A 174 -2.89 -16.21 -7.53
CA SER A 174 -3.17 -17.31 -8.48
C SER A 174 -2.95 -16.88 -9.94
N THR A 175 -3.24 -15.62 -10.30
CA THR A 175 -3.03 -15.08 -11.64
C THR A 175 -1.54 -14.94 -11.98
N GLU A 176 -0.73 -14.41 -11.06
CA GLU A 176 0.73 -14.26 -11.22
C GLU A 176 1.48 -15.59 -10.98
N PHE A 177 0.91 -16.47 -10.15
CA PHE A 177 1.48 -17.75 -9.79
C PHE A 177 1.41 -18.72 -10.95
N ASP A 178 0.40 -18.60 -11.83
CA ASP A 178 0.40 -19.32 -13.10
C ASP A 178 1.61 -18.93 -13.97
N ASP A 179 1.98 -17.65 -13.98
CA ASP A 179 3.19 -17.15 -14.66
C ASP A 179 4.47 -17.65 -13.96
N TRP A 180 4.49 -17.71 -12.63
CA TRP A 180 5.62 -18.26 -11.87
C TRP A 180 5.74 -19.79 -12.00
N HIS A 181 4.63 -20.50 -12.11
CA HIS A 181 4.61 -21.94 -12.38
C HIS A 181 5.18 -22.27 -13.76
N ALA A 182 4.97 -21.39 -14.73
CA ALA A 182 5.61 -21.48 -16.04
C ALA A 182 7.13 -21.30 -15.93
N LEU A 183 7.61 -20.37 -15.07
CA LEU A 183 9.05 -20.18 -14.78
C LEU A 183 9.67 -21.36 -14.01
N ALA A 184 8.89 -22.07 -13.19
CA ALA A 184 9.36 -23.24 -12.43
C ALA A 184 9.73 -24.45 -13.32
N LYS A 185 9.25 -24.51 -14.57
CA LYS A 185 9.60 -25.59 -15.52
C LYS A 185 11.04 -25.45 -16.02
N GLY A 186 11.97 -25.98 -15.24
CA GLY A 186 13.41 -26.02 -15.57
C GLY A 186 14.31 -25.46 -14.47
N ASP A 187 13.73 -25.06 -13.35
CA ASP A 187 14.46 -24.47 -12.23
C ASP A 187 15.35 -25.50 -11.52
N PRO A 188 16.64 -25.22 -11.28
CA PRO A 188 17.52 -26.09 -10.49
C PRO A 188 17.00 -26.29 -9.06
N ARG A 189 16.52 -27.50 -8.78
CA ARG A 189 16.19 -27.95 -7.42
C ARG A 189 17.43 -28.39 -6.66
N GLY A 190 17.41 -28.22 -5.34
CA GLY A 190 18.54 -28.50 -4.47
C GLY A 190 18.11 -28.88 -3.05
N PRO A 191 19.06 -29.01 -2.11
CA PRO A 191 18.74 -29.13 -0.70
C PRO A 191 18.12 -27.83 -0.18
N SER A 192 17.31 -27.95 0.87
CA SER A 192 16.75 -26.80 1.59
C SER A 192 17.85 -25.84 2.05
N ILE A 193 17.63 -24.55 1.82
CA ILE A 193 18.50 -23.47 2.35
C ILE A 193 18.09 -23.04 3.76
N LEU A 194 16.86 -23.37 4.18
CA LEU A 194 16.33 -22.97 5.49
C LEU A 194 16.57 -24.03 6.56
N ALA A 195 16.50 -25.32 6.23
CA ALA A 195 16.67 -26.41 7.19
C ALA A 195 17.97 -26.30 8.01
N PRO A 196 19.15 -25.99 7.41
CA PRO A 196 20.37 -25.82 8.19
C PRO A 196 20.37 -24.61 9.15
N LEU A 197 19.48 -23.64 8.94
CA LEU A 197 19.44 -22.40 9.74
C LEU A 197 18.70 -22.59 11.07
N VAL A 198 17.92 -23.67 11.24
CA VAL A 198 17.21 -23.95 12.51
C VAL A 198 18.17 -24.12 13.68
N GLU A 199 19.37 -24.66 13.43
CA GLU A 199 20.39 -24.86 14.45
C GLU A 199 21.05 -23.55 14.91
N ARG A 200 20.85 -22.45 14.18
CA ARG A 200 21.43 -21.15 14.50
C ARG A 200 20.54 -20.39 15.48
N PRO A 201 21.09 -19.89 16.60
CA PRO A 201 20.28 -19.20 17.59
C PRO A 201 19.89 -17.80 17.12
N LEU A 202 18.61 -17.43 17.28
CA LEU A 202 18.11 -16.09 16.92
C LEU A 202 18.76 -14.96 17.73
N SER A 203 19.33 -15.26 18.90
CA SER A 203 20.03 -14.29 19.75
C SER A 203 21.25 -13.67 19.06
N ASP A 204 21.83 -14.33 18.06
CA ASP A 204 22.98 -13.83 17.32
C ASP A 204 22.63 -12.58 16.49
N PHE A 205 21.34 -12.29 16.31
CA PHE A 205 20.82 -11.24 15.45
C PHE A 205 19.91 -10.23 16.19
N ASP A 206 19.91 -10.21 17.52
CA ASP A 206 18.99 -9.36 18.30
C ASP A 206 19.07 -7.85 17.93
N SER A 207 20.25 -7.37 17.53
CA SER A 207 20.47 -5.99 17.09
C SER A 207 19.86 -5.66 15.71
N LEU A 208 19.46 -6.68 14.94
CA LEU A 208 18.96 -6.57 13.57
C LEU A 208 17.44 -6.71 13.46
N ARG A 209 16.76 -7.03 14.56
CA ARG A 209 15.30 -7.26 14.58
C ARG A 209 14.48 -6.02 14.25
N ASN A 210 15.03 -4.85 14.57
CA ASN A 210 14.38 -3.57 14.37
C ASN A 210 15.18 -2.72 13.37
N PRO A 211 14.51 -2.04 12.45
CA PRO A 211 15.17 -1.11 11.56
C PRO A 211 15.78 0.07 12.34
N PRO A 212 16.83 0.71 11.79
CA PRO A 212 17.43 1.88 12.41
C PRO A 212 16.39 2.99 12.58
N GLU A 213 16.39 3.66 13.73
CA GLU A 213 15.53 4.82 13.93
C GLU A 213 16.00 5.96 13.02
N PHE A 214 15.16 6.34 12.06
CA PHE A 214 15.37 7.53 11.27
C PHE A 214 14.81 8.72 12.03
N VAL A 215 15.69 9.45 12.72
CA VAL A 215 15.33 10.76 13.29
C VAL A 215 15.09 11.70 12.11
N SER A 216 13.83 12.09 11.91
CA SER A 216 13.49 13.20 11.00
C SER A 216 14.26 14.43 11.48
N GLU A 217 15.15 14.99 10.65
CA GLU A 217 15.69 16.32 10.92
C GLU A 217 14.52 17.29 11.11
N PRO A 218 14.60 18.25 12.05
CA PRO A 218 13.52 19.20 12.26
C PRO A 218 13.27 19.96 10.96
N ARG A 219 12.15 19.65 10.29
CA ARG A 219 11.69 20.40 9.11
C ARG A 219 11.61 21.87 9.50
N VAL A 220 12.36 22.72 8.79
CA VAL A 220 12.12 24.16 8.78
C VAL A 220 10.65 24.34 8.39
N ALA A 221 9.89 25.13 9.16
CA ALA A 221 8.46 25.30 8.92
C ALA A 221 8.22 25.64 7.43
N PRO A 222 7.38 24.87 6.71
CA PRO A 222 7.23 25.03 5.28
C PRO A 222 6.62 26.39 4.97
N ASP A 223 7.19 27.06 3.98
CA ASP A 223 6.61 28.24 3.36
C ASP A 223 5.22 27.89 2.81
N GLU A 224 4.28 28.84 2.81
CA GLU A 224 2.89 28.62 2.34
C GLU A 224 2.81 28.26 0.85
N SER A 225 3.92 28.41 0.12
CA SER A 225 4.11 28.05 -1.28
C SER A 225 4.55 26.59 -1.50
N THR A 226 4.96 25.87 -0.45
CA THR A 226 5.39 24.47 -0.56
C THR A 226 4.17 23.53 -0.57
N PRO A 227 4.11 22.54 -1.49
CA PRO A 227 3.09 21.49 -1.50
C PRO A 227 2.92 20.86 -0.11
N ALA A 228 1.69 20.81 0.40
CA ALA A 228 1.37 20.24 1.71
C ALA A 228 0.98 18.78 1.54
N VAL A 229 1.95 18.02 1.05
CA VAL A 229 1.72 16.69 0.49
C VAL A 229 1.40 15.66 1.57
N ALA A 230 2.01 15.77 2.76
CA ALA A 230 2.03 14.65 3.71
C ALA A 230 0.87 14.59 4.74
N GLN A 231 -0.18 15.41 4.63
CA GLN A 231 -1.29 15.41 5.61
C GLN A 231 -2.68 15.14 5.00
N LEU A 232 -2.80 15.09 3.67
CA LEU A 232 -4.08 14.96 2.98
C LEU A 232 -4.16 13.70 2.10
N GLU A 233 -3.01 13.07 1.78
CA GLU A 233 -2.92 11.85 0.96
C GLU A 233 -3.59 10.61 1.60
N GLU A 234 -3.96 10.66 2.88
CA GLU A 234 -4.63 9.56 3.60
C GLU A 234 -6.15 9.76 3.74
N ASP A 235 -6.69 10.90 3.27
CA ASP A 235 -8.10 11.25 3.42
C ASP A 235 -8.80 11.27 2.04
N GLU A 236 -9.55 10.22 1.72
CA GLU A 236 -10.64 10.31 0.74
C GLU A 236 -11.77 11.15 1.36
N PHE A 237 -12.32 12.10 0.61
CA PHE A 237 -13.42 12.93 1.09
C PHE A 237 -14.70 12.66 0.32
N MET A 238 -15.82 12.61 1.02
CA MET A 238 -17.12 12.33 0.42
C MET A 238 -18.07 13.52 0.58
N VAL A 239 -18.76 13.86 -0.51
CA VAL A 239 -19.95 14.71 -0.52
C VAL A 239 -21.17 13.83 -0.82
N ALA A 240 -21.87 13.43 0.24
CA ALA A 240 -23.00 12.49 0.13
C ALA A 240 -24.03 12.68 1.25
N PRO A 241 -25.29 12.23 1.08
CA PRO A 241 -26.29 12.19 2.14
C PRO A 241 -25.79 11.41 3.37
N ARG A 242 -26.24 11.75 4.59
CA ARG A 242 -25.77 11.07 5.82
C ARG A 242 -25.98 9.55 5.82
N ASP A 243 -27.05 9.13 5.16
CA ASP A 243 -27.48 7.74 4.99
C ASP A 243 -26.84 7.08 3.76
N TYR A 244 -25.78 7.67 3.21
CA TYR A 244 -25.00 7.06 2.15
C TYR A 244 -24.47 5.69 2.59
N ASP A 245 -24.82 4.67 1.81
CA ASP A 245 -24.28 3.32 1.94
C ASP A 245 -23.54 2.97 0.64
N PRO A 246 -22.22 2.77 0.65
CA PRO A 246 -21.48 2.36 -0.53
C PRO A 246 -21.91 0.99 -1.05
N ASP A 247 -22.47 0.13 -0.18
CA ASP A 247 -22.99 -1.19 -0.56
C ASP A 247 -24.43 -1.12 -1.14
N ASP A 248 -25.15 0.00 -0.96
CA ASP A 248 -26.51 0.24 -1.50
C ASP A 248 -26.75 1.72 -1.90
N LEU A 249 -26.07 2.14 -2.96
CA LEU A 249 -26.15 3.52 -3.49
C LEU A 249 -27.58 3.96 -3.85
N ALA A 250 -28.45 3.03 -4.24
CA ALA A 250 -29.81 3.33 -4.69
C ALA A 250 -30.71 3.82 -3.53
N ALA A 251 -30.40 3.42 -2.29
CA ALA A 251 -31.15 3.80 -1.10
C ALA A 251 -30.97 5.29 -0.71
N GLY A 252 -29.83 5.90 -1.05
CA GLY A 252 -29.52 7.29 -0.71
C GLY A 252 -30.34 8.31 -1.51
N GLN A 253 -30.53 9.52 -1.00
CA GLN A 253 -31.26 10.58 -1.71
C GLN A 253 -30.56 11.01 -3.02
N PRO A 254 -31.27 11.17 -4.16
CA PRO A 254 -30.71 11.74 -5.38
C PRO A 254 -30.17 13.16 -5.18
N LEU A 255 -28.99 13.43 -5.72
CA LEU A 255 -28.35 14.74 -5.76
C LEU A 255 -28.65 15.44 -7.09
N ASP A 256 -28.68 16.77 -7.07
CA ASP A 256 -28.87 17.57 -8.28
C ASP A 256 -27.62 17.50 -9.16
N SER A 257 -27.71 16.73 -10.25
CA SER A 257 -26.60 16.53 -11.19
C SER A 257 -26.11 17.82 -11.86
N ALA A 258 -26.96 18.84 -12.02
CA ALA A 258 -26.56 20.12 -12.60
C ALA A 258 -25.73 20.94 -11.61
N VAL A 259 -26.11 20.92 -10.33
CA VAL A 259 -25.34 21.55 -9.24
C VAL A 259 -23.98 20.86 -9.07
N VAL A 260 -23.95 19.52 -9.06
CA VAL A 260 -22.71 18.75 -9.00
C VAL A 260 -21.78 19.08 -10.16
N HIS A 261 -22.29 19.04 -11.40
CA HIS A 261 -21.51 19.33 -12.59
C HIS A 261 -20.95 20.76 -12.59
N HIS A 262 -21.77 21.74 -12.21
CA HIS A 262 -21.34 23.12 -12.12
C HIS A 262 -20.21 23.30 -11.09
N ALA A 263 -20.34 22.71 -9.90
CA ALA A 263 -19.33 22.79 -8.87
C ALA A 263 -18.01 22.10 -9.28
N LEU A 264 -18.08 20.96 -9.95
CA LEU A 264 -16.88 20.27 -10.46
C LEU A 264 -16.14 21.09 -11.52
N LEU A 265 -16.87 21.77 -12.41
CA LEU A 265 -16.27 22.72 -13.36
C LEU A 265 -15.55 23.88 -12.67
N GLU A 266 -16.14 24.44 -11.60
CA GLU A 266 -15.51 25.51 -10.83
C GLU A 266 -14.27 25.04 -10.05
N MET A 267 -14.32 23.84 -9.49
CA MET A 267 -13.17 23.21 -8.81
C MET A 267 -12.03 22.97 -9.79
N ASP A 268 -12.30 22.36 -10.96
CA ASP A 268 -11.33 22.12 -12.03
C ASP A 268 -10.65 23.43 -12.46
N ALA A 269 -11.46 24.47 -12.75
CA ALA A 269 -10.95 25.78 -13.13
C ALA A 269 -10.09 26.44 -12.04
N SER A 270 -10.46 26.29 -10.76
CA SER A 270 -9.72 26.89 -9.64
C SER A 270 -8.35 26.26 -9.40
N LEU A 271 -8.17 25.00 -9.83
CA LEU A 271 -6.93 24.25 -9.77
C LEU A 271 -6.10 24.36 -11.06
N GLY A 272 -6.49 25.26 -11.98
CA GLY A 272 -5.78 25.47 -13.25
C GLY A 272 -6.02 24.37 -14.29
N GLY A 273 -7.06 23.54 -14.09
CA GLY A 273 -7.58 22.62 -15.10
C GLY A 273 -8.43 23.34 -16.15
N GLY A 274 -9.31 22.59 -16.84
CA GLY A 274 -10.24 23.19 -17.81
C GLY A 274 -10.68 22.27 -18.95
N GLY A 275 -10.93 20.98 -18.74
CA GLY A 275 -11.38 20.15 -19.86
C GLY A 275 -11.76 18.69 -19.61
N THR A 276 -11.70 18.20 -18.39
CA THR A 276 -11.95 16.79 -18.05
C THR A 276 -13.36 16.54 -17.52
N ILE A 277 -14.03 17.58 -17.04
CA ILE A 277 -15.40 17.49 -16.55
C ILE A 277 -16.36 17.42 -17.74
N THR A 278 -16.86 16.22 -18.00
CA THR A 278 -17.81 15.92 -19.08
C THR A 278 -19.26 16.20 -18.67
N ASP A 279 -20.22 16.17 -19.61
CA ASP A 279 -21.62 16.48 -19.29
C ASP A 279 -22.29 15.36 -18.47
N PRO A 280 -23.21 15.66 -17.53
CA PRO A 280 -23.97 14.64 -16.80
C PRO A 280 -24.65 13.59 -17.68
N ALA A 281 -25.03 13.93 -18.91
CA ALA A 281 -25.58 12.97 -19.88
C ALA A 281 -24.63 11.80 -20.19
N VAL A 282 -23.32 11.97 -19.95
CA VAL A 282 -22.29 10.92 -20.08
C VAL A 282 -22.23 10.04 -18.83
N TRP A 283 -22.35 10.64 -17.63
CA TRP A 283 -22.15 9.93 -16.36
C TRP A 283 -23.39 9.18 -15.88
N LEU A 284 -24.58 9.78 -16.06
CA LEU A 284 -25.83 9.23 -15.56
C LEU A 284 -26.14 7.81 -16.07
N PRO A 285 -25.80 7.43 -17.31
CA PRO A 285 -25.97 6.06 -17.78
C PRO A 285 -24.85 5.09 -17.36
N ALA A 286 -23.68 5.59 -16.95
CA ALA A 286 -22.47 4.80 -16.73
C ALA A 286 -22.37 4.16 -15.33
N GLY A 287 -23.20 4.62 -14.38
CA GLY A 287 -23.18 4.15 -12.98
C GLY A 287 -22.08 4.78 -12.12
N HIS A 288 -20.99 5.25 -12.74
CA HIS A 288 -20.02 6.15 -12.12
C HIS A 288 -19.24 6.93 -13.20
N ALA A 289 -18.52 7.98 -12.78
CA ALA A 289 -17.57 8.67 -13.64
C ALA A 289 -16.38 9.19 -12.82
N ASP A 290 -15.17 8.85 -13.25
CA ASP A 290 -13.92 9.39 -12.70
C ASP A 290 -13.46 10.59 -13.51
N LEU A 291 -13.19 11.68 -12.80
CA LEU A 291 -12.96 12.99 -13.37
C LEU A 291 -11.71 13.59 -12.74
N ALA A 292 -10.80 14.11 -13.57
CA ALA A 292 -9.66 14.86 -13.05
C ALA A 292 -10.07 16.29 -12.73
N LEU A 293 -9.58 16.83 -11.61
CA LEU A 293 -9.66 18.23 -11.21
C LEU A 293 -8.26 18.82 -11.28
N GLY A 294 -7.94 19.44 -12.41
CA GLY A 294 -6.57 19.80 -12.76
C GLY A 294 -5.65 18.57 -12.77
N SER A 295 -4.40 18.75 -12.32
CA SER A 295 -3.42 17.65 -12.18
C SER A 295 -3.24 17.17 -10.75
N VAL A 296 -4.05 17.65 -9.80
CA VAL A 296 -3.75 17.55 -8.35
C VAL A 296 -4.87 16.89 -7.53
N ALA A 297 -6.04 16.65 -8.12
CA ALA A 297 -7.14 15.95 -7.45
C ALA A 297 -7.98 15.16 -8.48
N GLY A 298 -8.66 14.13 -7.99
CA GLY A 298 -9.68 13.38 -8.70
C GLY A 298 -11.05 13.53 -8.03
N ALA A 299 -12.11 13.39 -8.81
CA ALA A 299 -13.47 13.30 -8.33
C ALA A 299 -14.17 12.09 -8.98
N THR A 300 -14.79 11.25 -8.16
CA THR A 300 -15.60 10.13 -8.61
C THR A 300 -17.07 10.45 -8.34
N VAL A 301 -17.88 10.51 -9.39
CA VAL A 301 -19.33 10.72 -9.29
C VAL A 301 -20.01 9.35 -9.22
N PHE A 302 -20.71 9.06 -8.13
CA PHE A 302 -21.45 7.81 -7.95
C PHE A 302 -22.90 7.95 -8.43
N VAL A 303 -23.38 7.02 -9.26
CA VAL A 303 -24.70 7.10 -9.89
C VAL A 303 -25.47 5.79 -9.68
N ALA A 304 -26.74 5.90 -9.27
CA ALA A 304 -27.68 4.78 -9.20
C ALA A 304 -29.05 5.20 -9.71
N ASP A 305 -29.69 4.33 -10.50
CA ASP A 305 -30.99 4.56 -11.15
C ASP A 305 -31.05 5.85 -11.99
N GLY A 306 -29.93 6.18 -12.66
CA GLY A 306 -29.84 7.37 -13.51
C GLY A 306 -29.80 8.70 -12.73
N ALA A 307 -29.44 8.66 -11.44
CA ALA A 307 -29.27 9.84 -10.60
C ALA A 307 -27.96 9.78 -9.80
N VAL A 308 -27.33 10.95 -9.61
CA VAL A 308 -26.14 11.08 -8.76
C VAL A 308 -26.52 10.82 -7.30
N ARG A 309 -25.70 10.06 -6.58
CA ARG A 309 -25.93 9.68 -5.16
C ARG A 309 -24.84 10.22 -4.23
N GLY A 310 -23.65 10.46 -4.76
CA GLY A 310 -22.52 10.99 -4.02
C GLY A 310 -21.40 11.42 -4.95
N VAL A 311 -20.45 12.18 -4.39
CA VAL A 311 -19.21 12.53 -5.06
C VAL A 311 -18.05 12.27 -4.10
N GLY A 312 -17.15 11.38 -4.49
CA GLY A 312 -15.88 11.15 -3.80
C GLY A 312 -14.77 12.01 -4.37
N PHE A 313 -13.82 12.39 -3.51
CA PHE A 313 -12.68 13.21 -3.87
C PHE A 313 -11.41 12.54 -3.37
N GLU A 314 -10.50 12.27 -4.31
CA GLU A 314 -9.15 11.79 -4.04
C GLU A 314 -8.19 12.96 -4.22
N ILE A 315 -7.41 13.28 -3.19
CA ILE A 315 -6.54 14.45 -3.16
C ILE A 315 -5.10 14.00 -3.37
N GLY A 316 -4.50 14.42 -4.48
CA GLY A 316 -3.09 14.18 -4.77
C GLY A 316 -2.18 15.26 -4.16
N GLU A 317 -1.09 15.58 -4.85
CA GLU A 317 -0.12 16.56 -4.38
C GLU A 317 -0.65 18.01 -4.48
N ILE A 318 -1.23 18.52 -3.40
CA ILE A 318 -1.80 19.87 -3.34
C ILE A 318 -1.07 20.78 -2.34
N THR A 319 -0.96 22.08 -2.63
CA THR A 319 -0.44 23.08 -1.68
C THR A 319 -1.46 23.41 -0.59
N LYS A 320 -1.01 23.97 0.56
CA LYS A 320 -1.94 24.43 1.62
C LYS A 320 -2.96 25.45 1.10
N LYS A 321 -2.55 26.26 0.12
CA LYS A 321 -3.39 27.29 -0.47
C LYS A 321 -4.46 26.66 -1.35
N GLU A 322 -4.08 25.76 -2.24
CA GLU A 322 -5.00 25.04 -3.11
C GLU A 322 -5.95 24.15 -2.30
N TRP A 323 -5.47 23.45 -1.26
CA TRP A 323 -6.33 22.69 -0.35
C TRP A 323 -7.38 23.58 0.32
N ARG A 324 -6.99 24.76 0.82
CA ARG A 324 -7.94 25.70 1.44
C ARG A 324 -9.04 26.10 0.46
N VAL A 325 -8.71 26.31 -0.81
CA VAL A 325 -9.67 26.62 -1.87
C VAL A 325 -10.58 25.43 -2.13
N LEU A 326 -10.00 24.26 -2.42
CA LEU A 326 -10.74 23.05 -2.75
C LEU A 326 -11.67 22.61 -1.60
N ALA A 327 -11.16 22.55 -0.38
CA ALA A 327 -11.95 22.20 0.81
C ALA A 327 -13.06 23.23 1.11
N GLN A 328 -12.90 24.49 0.72
CA GLN A 328 -13.97 25.47 0.83
C GLN A 328 -15.05 25.23 -0.23
N GLN A 329 -14.67 24.87 -1.45
CA GLN A 329 -15.60 24.55 -2.53
C GLN A 329 -16.36 23.25 -2.26
N MET A 330 -15.69 22.18 -1.80
CA MET A 330 -16.36 20.92 -1.43
C MET A 330 -17.40 21.13 -0.32
N ARG A 331 -17.06 21.93 0.71
CA ARG A 331 -18.03 22.32 1.76
C ARG A 331 -19.16 23.21 1.22
N ALA A 332 -18.91 24.03 0.21
CA ALA A 332 -19.95 24.84 -0.42
C ALA A 332 -20.93 23.94 -1.19
N LEU A 333 -20.42 23.00 -1.99
CA LEU A 333 -21.21 21.99 -2.70
C LEU A 333 -22.08 21.18 -1.73
N ALA A 334 -21.49 20.66 -0.65
CA ALA A 334 -22.25 19.91 0.35
C ALA A 334 -23.40 20.73 0.96
N ARG A 335 -23.16 22.02 1.29
CA ARG A 335 -24.22 22.91 1.80
C ARG A 335 -25.30 23.19 0.76
N GLU A 336 -24.93 23.38 -0.49
CA GLU A 336 -25.87 23.65 -1.58
C GLU A 336 -26.78 22.46 -1.86
N LEU A 337 -26.23 21.25 -1.81
CA LEU A 337 -26.97 20.00 -1.94
C LEU A 337 -27.72 19.60 -0.66
N GLY A 338 -27.44 20.24 0.48
CA GLY A 338 -28.02 19.88 1.78
C GLY A 338 -27.49 18.56 2.35
N VAL A 339 -26.25 18.19 2.00
CA VAL A 339 -25.62 16.91 2.34
C VAL A 339 -24.33 17.10 3.15
N HIS A 340 -23.66 15.98 3.43
CA HIS A 340 -22.48 15.95 4.29
C HIS A 340 -21.20 16.06 3.49
N PHE A 341 -20.19 16.68 4.12
CA PHE A 341 -18.80 16.63 3.68
C PHE A 341 -17.97 16.11 4.85
N ALA A 342 -17.38 14.93 4.69
CA ALA A 342 -16.54 14.30 5.70
C ALA A 342 -15.47 13.41 5.03
N PRO A 343 -14.38 13.06 5.74
CA PRO A 343 -13.52 11.96 5.33
C PRO A 343 -14.34 10.67 5.17
N ASP A 344 -14.02 9.85 4.17
CA ASP A 344 -14.71 8.58 3.89
C ASP A 344 -14.59 7.59 5.06
N GLN A 345 -13.49 7.67 5.82
CA GLN A 345 -13.24 6.84 7.00
C GLN A 345 -13.81 7.37 8.32
N ASP A 346 -14.59 8.46 8.31
CA ASP A 346 -15.18 8.98 9.55
C ASP A 346 -16.29 8.03 10.06
N GLU A 347 -16.10 7.43 11.25
CA GLU A 347 -17.10 6.61 11.94
C GLU A 347 -18.46 7.33 12.10
N SER A 348 -18.50 8.66 11.91
CA SER A 348 -19.72 9.46 11.89
C SER A 348 -20.74 9.08 10.81
N TRP A 349 -20.34 8.37 9.74
CA TRP A 349 -21.28 7.81 8.74
C TRP A 349 -22.14 6.66 9.32
N LYS A 350 -21.58 5.84 10.23
CA LYS A 350 -22.26 4.65 10.80
C LYS A 350 -23.01 4.92 12.11
N ALA A 351 -22.82 6.09 12.72
CA ALA A 351 -23.25 6.33 14.11
C ALA A 351 -24.70 6.84 14.29
N ASN A 352 -25.55 6.87 13.26
CA ASN A 352 -26.96 7.29 13.40
C ASN A 352 -27.93 6.38 12.63
N GLN A 353 -27.99 5.10 13.00
CA GLN A 353 -29.20 4.31 12.84
C GLN A 353 -30.12 4.47 14.05
#